data_AF-A0A842L8D4-F1
#
_entry.id   AF-A0A842L8D4-F1
#
_cell.length_a   1.000
_cell.length_b   1.000
_cell.length_c   1.000
_cell.angle_alpha   90.00
_cell.angle_beta   90.00
_cell.angle_gamma   90.00
#
_symmetry.space_group_name_H-M   'P 1'
#
loop_
_entity.id
_entity.type
_entity.pdbx_description
1 polymer ?
#
loop_
_entity_poly.entity_id
_entity_poly.type
_entity_poly.pdbx_seq_one_letter_code
_entity_poly.pdbx_strand_id
1 'polypeptide(L)' 'PALDVECVDTTGAGDAFNAGFLYAWLMGHDLKKSCYFGNYIASYCIQGYGATNMLPSSEATRVLKK' A
#
# COMPACT_ATOMS: atom_id res chain seq x y z
N PRO A 1 2.28 4.91 -10.31
CA PRO A 1 2.24 3.76 -11.24
C PRO A 1 2.31 2.47 -10.42
N ALA A 2 1.77 1.36 -10.93
CA ALA A 2 1.87 0.06 -10.25
C ALA A 2 3.33 -0.35 -10.04
N LEU A 3 3.62 -1.00 -8.90
CA LEU A 3 4.95 -1.58 -8.66
C LEU A 3 5.00 -2.96 -9.30
N ASP A 4 6.14 -3.30 -9.90
CA ASP A 4 6.38 -4.61 -10.49
C ASP A 4 6.68 -5.61 -9.36
N VAL A 5 5.71 -6.47 -9.06
CA VAL A 5 5.75 -7.46 -7.98
C VAL A 5 5.07 -8.75 -8.43
N GLU A 6 5.39 -9.86 -7.78
CA GLU A 6 4.69 -11.12 -8.02
C GLU A 6 3.23 -11.03 -7.52
N CYS A 7 2.26 -11.23 -8.41
CA CYS A 7 0.84 -11.19 -8.07
C CYS A 7 0.34 -12.63 -7.83
N VAL A 8 0.11 -12.98 -6.57
CA VAL A 8 -0.33 -14.31 -6.13
C VAL A 8 -1.83 -14.35 -5.86
N ASP A 9 -2.36 -13.37 -5.11
CA ASP A 9 -3.77 -13.26 -4.73
C ASP A 9 -4.16 -11.79 -4.57
N THR A 10 -5.17 -11.33 -5.30
CA THR A 10 -5.59 -9.92 -5.27
C THR A 10 -6.60 -9.58 -4.17
N THR A 11 -7.01 -10.57 -3.36
CA THR A 11 -7.97 -10.37 -2.28
C THR A 11 -7.46 -9.29 -1.31
N GLY A 12 -8.29 -8.28 -1.02
CA GLY A 12 -7.94 -7.19 -0.11
C GLY A 12 -7.06 -6.07 -0.70
N ALA A 13 -6.60 -6.18 -1.95
CA ALA A 13 -5.69 -5.18 -2.54
C ALA A 13 -6.29 -3.76 -2.58
N GLY A 14 -7.59 -3.63 -2.84
CA GLY A 14 -8.30 -2.35 -2.84
C GLY A 14 -8.42 -1.73 -1.44
N ASP A 15 -8.70 -2.55 -0.44
CA ASP A 15 -8.75 -2.11 0.96
C ASP A 15 -7.36 -1.68 1.44
N ALA A 16 -6.33 -2.44 1.08
CA ALA A 16 -4.93 -2.12 1.33
C ALA A 16 -4.52 -0.79 0.67
N PHE A 17 -4.94 -0.55 -0.58
CA PHE A 17 -4.74 0.74 -1.25
C PHE A 17 -5.40 1.89 -0.49
N ASN A 18 -6.69 1.75 -0.17
CA ASN A 18 -7.45 2.79 0.52
C ASN A 18 -6.87 3.09 1.90
N ALA A 19 -6.50 2.06 2.66
CA ALA A 19 -5.86 2.21 3.96
C ALA A 19 -4.53 2.96 3.87
N GLY A 20 -3.67 2.58 2.91
CA GLY A 20 -2.42 3.30 2.64
C GLY A 20 -2.68 4.75 2.23
N PHE A 21 -3.56 4.99 1.25
CA PHE A 21 -3.90 6.33 0.78
C PHE A 21 -4.39 7.22 1.92
N LEU A 22 -5.36 6.75 2.70
CA LEU A 22 -5.95 7.51 3.81
C LEU A 22 -4.92 7.78 4.91
N TYR A 23 -4.06 6.80 5.22
CA TYR A 23 -2.97 7.01 6.17
C TYR A 23 -2.06 8.16 5.73
N ALA A 24 -1.57 8.13 4.50
CA ALA A 24 -0.68 9.18 3.99
C ALA A 24 -1.37 10.55 3.92
N TRP A 25 -2.64 10.58 3.51
CA TRP A 25 -3.44 11.80 3.45
C TRP A 25 -3.64 12.42 4.83
N LEU A 26 -3.99 11.62 5.85
CA LEU A 26 -4.15 12.07 7.23
C LEU A 26 -2.84 12.56 7.86
N MET A 27 -1.69 12.09 7.37
CA MET A 27 -0.36 12.60 7.75
C MET A 27 0.05 13.90 7.02
N GLY A 28 -0.85 14.49 6.21
CA GLY A 28 -0.63 15.77 5.54
C GLY A 28 0.14 15.68 4.22
N HIS A 29 0.24 14.49 3.61
CA HIS A 29 0.84 14.35 2.29
C HIS A 29 -0.14 14.74 1.16
N ASP A 30 0.41 15.15 0.01
CA ASP A 30 -0.37 15.49 -1.18
C ASP A 30 -1.02 14.25 -1.83
N LEU A 31 -1.96 14.51 -2.75
CA LEU A 31 -2.69 13.46 -3.47
C LEU A 31 -1.76 12.47 -4.19
N LYS A 32 -0.69 12.96 -4.82
CA LYS A 32 0.22 12.12 -5.61
C LYS A 32 0.96 11.16 -4.70
N LYS A 33 1.47 11.65 -3.58
CA LYS A 33 2.19 10.88 -2.58
C LYS A 33 1.28 9.90 -1.84
N SER A 34 0.06 10.30 -1.54
CA SER A 34 -0.96 9.41 -0.96
C SER A 34 -1.36 8.29 -1.92
N CYS A 35 -1.60 8.59 -3.20
CA CYS A 35 -1.84 7.56 -4.22
C CYS A 35 -0.65 6.61 -4.38
N TYR A 36 0.57 7.15 -4.35
CA TYR A 36 1.78 6.32 -4.43
C TYR A 36 1.88 5.37 -3.22
N PHE A 37 1.61 5.86 -2.01
CA PHE A 37 1.67 5.04 -0.82
C PHE A 37 0.55 4.00 -0.76
N GLY A 38 -0.68 4.33 -1.17
CA GLY A 38 -1.74 3.34 -1.35
C GLY A 38 -1.32 2.23 -2.31
N ASN A 39 -0.75 2.59 -3.46
CA ASN A 39 -0.24 1.61 -4.43
C ASN A 39 0.90 0.75 -3.86
N TYR A 40 1.78 1.34 -3.06
CA TYR A 40 2.84 0.63 -2.34
C TYR A 40 2.26 -0.39 -1.35
N ILE A 41 1.25 -0.04 -0.56
CA ILE A 41 0.65 -0.98 0.39
C ILE A 41 -0.11 -2.11 -0.34
N ALA A 42 -0.83 -1.78 -1.41
CA ALA A 42 -1.51 -2.78 -2.23
C ALA A 42 -0.54 -3.77 -2.91
N SER A 43 0.62 -3.31 -3.38
CA SER A 43 1.61 -4.23 -3.99
C SER A 43 2.18 -5.23 -2.99
N TYR A 44 2.26 -4.88 -1.69
CA TYR A 44 2.62 -5.85 -0.66
C TYR A 44 1.51 -6.87 -0.45
N CYS A 45 0.25 -6.40 -0.36
CA CYS A 45 -0.91 -7.25 -0.17
C CYS A 45 -1.00 -8.41 -1.17
N ILE A 46 -0.73 -8.14 -2.46
CA ILE A 46 -0.96 -9.13 -3.53
C ILE A 46 0.07 -10.25 -3.63
N GLN A 47 1.17 -10.19 -2.87
CA GLN A 47 2.30 -11.12 -2.97
C GLN A 47 2.07 -12.45 -2.21
N GLY A 48 0.87 -12.69 -1.67
CA GLY A 48 0.56 -13.91 -0.93
C GLY A 48 -0.94 -14.04 -0.64
N TYR A 49 -1.35 -15.23 -0.21
CA TYR A 49 -2.76 -15.54 0.00
C TYR A 49 -3.37 -14.80 1.19
N GLY A 50 -4.59 -14.31 1.01
CA GLY A 50 -5.41 -13.70 2.05
C GLY A 50 -5.24 -12.18 2.19
N ALA A 51 -6.33 -11.51 2.57
CA ALA A 51 -6.49 -10.05 2.48
C ALA A 51 -5.47 -9.20 3.26
N THR A 52 -4.89 -9.73 4.33
CA THR A 52 -4.06 -8.94 5.26
C THR A 52 -2.72 -9.57 5.59
N ASN A 53 -2.47 -10.81 5.16
CA ASN A 53 -1.32 -11.61 5.59
C ASN A 53 0.01 -11.01 5.14
N MET A 54 0.02 -10.32 4.00
CA MET A 54 1.22 -9.72 3.42
C MET A 54 1.35 -8.22 3.68
N LEU A 55 0.46 -7.62 4.49
CA LEU A 55 0.56 -6.20 4.81
C LEU A 55 1.90 -5.91 5.52
N PRO A 56 2.62 -4.86 5.12
CA PRO A 56 3.92 -4.57 5.68
C PRO A 56 3.79 -3.96 7.08
N SER A 57 4.86 -4.08 7.87
CA SER A 57 4.95 -3.42 9.17
C SER A 57 5.00 -1.88 9.04
N SER A 58 4.95 -1.19 10.18
CA SER A 58 4.99 0.29 10.22
C SER A 58 6.28 0.88 9.62
N GLU A 59 7.35 0.10 9.46
CA GLU A 59 8.56 0.48 8.72
C GLU A 59 8.29 0.89 7.26
N ALA A 60 7.22 0.38 6.63
CA ALA A 60 6.82 0.80 5.28
C ALA A 60 6.57 2.32 5.18
N THR A 61 6.18 2.97 6.26
CA THR A 61 5.95 4.43 6.31
C THR A 61 7.22 5.25 6.02
N ARG A 62 8.41 4.64 6.08
CA ARG A 62 9.67 5.30 5.68
C ARG A 62 9.64 5.79 4.23
N VAL A 63 8.83 5.16 3.37
CA VAL A 63 8.61 5.57 1.98
C VAL A 63 7.98 6.97 1.88
N LEU A 64 7.23 7.40 2.90
CA LEU A 64 6.61 8.73 2.97
C LEU A 64 7.58 9.84 3.40
N LYS A 65 8.75 9.50 3.95
CA LYS A 65 9.77 10.47 4.37
C LYS A 65 10.74 10.86 3.25
N LYS A 66 10.77 10.07 2.17
CA LYS A 66 11.48 10.38 0.93
C LYS A 66 10.63 11.28 0.04
#